data_AF-Q4JT31-F1
#
_entry.id   AF-Q4JT31-F1
#
_cell.length_a   1.000
_cell.length_b   1.000
_cell.length_c   1.000
_cell.angle_alpha   90.00
_cell.angle_beta   90.00
_cell.angle_gamma   90.00
#
_symmetry.space_group_name_H-M   'P 1'
#
loop_
_entity.id
_entity.type
_entity.pdbx_description
1 polymer ?
#
loop_
_entity_poly.entity_id
_entity_poly.type
_entity_poly.pdbx_seq_one_letter_code
_entity_poly.pdbx_strand_id
1 'polypeptide(L)'
;MTNNKGSGKGLYILGALGALIGVALITVGVMLPKVVSNDKAVPLDLAATTLTLNDPAAVIGPNYQGLDGKEDVTAPVNRQFKITLEEPATDDEASARVGVTTARTDVEDDLESLLDAQVWSFTVDRRTGEAKGDAKVSDTPATPATDGEIAGYWAKFPQGTEQRSYDYFDMTLRRALPAEFTGTRNVTTADGREHELYVFRQEIPATSVAKEYAGVRNTITVEGEDGKPQRAQLFHEGWRELAVEPKSGLLVSVEENVKDTYRDGSGKDVQNLLQFHGKTPQRVTQSMLDQAMEVSGQRHTDKWGVALIVAGVIVAAASVVLVLWRRAKRRAERRNERRAEKQPESPAEEA
;
A
#
# COMPACT_ATOMS: atom_id res chain seq x y z
N MET A 1 55.21 -38.41 -32.45
CA MET A 1 54.98 -38.49 -30.99
C MET A 1 54.48 -37.14 -30.48
N THR A 2 53.17 -36.93 -30.47
CA THR A 2 52.54 -35.69 -29.96
C THR A 2 52.18 -35.88 -28.49
N ASN A 3 52.91 -35.18 -27.63
CA ASN A 3 52.78 -35.27 -26.17
C ASN A 3 51.60 -34.39 -25.71
N ASN A 4 50.43 -34.99 -25.51
CA ASN A 4 49.23 -34.27 -25.03
C ASN A 4 49.32 -34.00 -23.52
N LYS A 5 50.14 -33.02 -23.14
CA LYS A 5 50.39 -32.62 -21.73
C LYS A 5 49.36 -31.60 -21.18
N GLY A 6 48.24 -31.38 -21.86
CA GLY A 6 47.29 -30.28 -21.58
C GLY A 6 46.13 -30.55 -20.61
N SER A 7 45.72 -31.80 -20.40
CA SER A 7 44.46 -32.15 -19.70
C SER A 7 44.41 -31.79 -18.21
N GLY A 8 45.56 -31.53 -17.58
CA GLY A 8 45.66 -31.29 -16.15
C GLY A 8 45.21 -29.90 -15.67
N LYS A 9 45.35 -28.86 -16.50
CA LYS A 9 45.10 -27.45 -16.15
C LYS A 9 43.62 -27.06 -16.31
N GLY A 10 42.96 -27.54 -17.37
CA GLY A 10 41.55 -27.23 -17.66
C GLY A 10 40.58 -27.62 -16.54
N LEU A 11 40.82 -28.73 -15.84
CA LEU A 11 39.91 -29.15 -14.75
C LEU A 11 40.17 -28.43 -13.42
N TYR A 12 41.36 -27.89 -13.18
CA TYR A 12 41.57 -26.98 -12.03
C TYR A 12 40.87 -25.65 -12.25
N ILE A 13 40.85 -25.16 -13.49
CA ILE A 13 40.09 -23.97 -13.88
C ILE A 13 38.59 -24.22 -13.67
N LEU A 14 38.06 -25.39 -14.06
CA LEU A 14 36.67 -25.76 -13.82
C LEU A 14 36.32 -25.88 -12.32
N GLY A 15 37.20 -26.48 -11.51
CA GLY A 15 37.00 -26.54 -10.05
C GLY A 15 37.08 -25.17 -9.37
N ALA A 16 38.00 -24.30 -9.81
CA ALA A 16 38.10 -22.93 -9.30
C ALA A 16 36.88 -22.08 -9.71
N LEU A 17 36.43 -22.22 -10.95
CA LEU A 17 35.23 -21.56 -11.45
C LEU A 17 33.98 -22.03 -10.70
N GLY A 18 33.84 -23.34 -10.48
CA GLY A 18 32.77 -23.90 -9.66
C GLY A 18 32.78 -23.38 -8.22
N ALA A 19 33.95 -23.31 -7.58
CA ALA A 19 34.07 -22.73 -6.24
C ALA A 19 33.68 -21.25 -6.22
N LEU A 20 34.10 -20.45 -7.21
CA LEU A 20 33.70 -19.04 -7.33
C LEU A 20 32.19 -18.87 -7.52
N ILE A 21 31.58 -19.71 -8.37
CA ILE A 21 30.11 -19.72 -8.55
C ILE A 21 29.42 -20.08 -7.24
N GLY A 22 29.91 -21.10 -6.52
CA GLY A 22 29.38 -21.50 -5.22
C GLY A 22 29.42 -20.37 -4.19
N VAL A 23 30.55 -19.65 -4.10
CA VAL A 23 30.69 -18.48 -3.22
C VAL A 23 29.76 -17.35 -3.67
N ALA A 24 29.66 -17.07 -4.97
CA ALA A 24 28.76 -16.04 -5.49
C ALA A 24 27.30 -16.33 -5.15
N LEU A 25 26.84 -17.58 -5.30
CA LEU A 25 25.49 -18.01 -4.94
C LEU A 25 25.21 -17.83 -3.44
N ILE A 26 26.17 -18.18 -2.57
CA ILE A 26 26.04 -17.96 -1.12
C ILE A 26 25.93 -16.46 -0.82
N THR A 27 26.81 -15.63 -1.41
CA THR A 27 26.80 -14.18 -1.21
C THR A 27 25.47 -13.57 -1.64
N VAL A 28 24.98 -13.93 -2.84
CA VAL A 28 23.67 -13.47 -3.33
C VAL A 28 22.55 -13.96 -2.41
N GLY A 29 22.57 -15.22 -1.97
CA GLY A 29 21.54 -15.76 -1.07
C GLY A 29 21.49 -15.07 0.29
N VAL A 30 22.64 -14.63 0.82
CA VAL A 30 22.71 -13.83 2.07
C VAL A 30 22.27 -12.38 1.85
N MET A 31 22.58 -11.80 0.69
CA MET A 31 22.21 -10.41 0.37
C MET A 31 20.75 -10.27 -0.05
N LEU A 32 20.16 -11.27 -0.73
CA LEU A 32 18.83 -11.18 -1.33
C LEU A 32 17.73 -10.69 -0.37
N PRO A 33 17.54 -11.28 0.84
CA PRO A 33 16.52 -10.78 1.77
C PRO A 33 16.88 -9.44 2.42
N LYS A 34 18.16 -9.02 2.37
CA LYS A 34 18.60 -7.72 2.91
C LYS A 34 18.43 -6.57 1.94
N VAL A 35 18.46 -6.87 0.63
CA VAL A 35 18.40 -5.86 -0.44
C VAL A 35 17.01 -5.81 -1.07
N VAL A 36 16.27 -6.93 -1.08
CA VAL A 36 14.93 -7.02 -1.67
C VAL A 36 13.90 -7.36 -0.58
N SER A 37 13.02 -6.41 -0.30
CA SER A 37 11.92 -6.62 0.65
C SER A 37 10.99 -7.75 0.18
N ASN A 38 10.57 -8.59 1.14
CA ASN A 38 9.50 -9.58 0.93
C ASN A 38 8.19 -8.88 0.55
N ASP A 39 7.96 -7.66 1.03
CA ASP A 39 6.73 -6.94 0.77
C ASP A 39 6.80 -6.20 -0.58
N LYS A 40 5.72 -6.36 -1.36
CA LYS A 40 5.58 -5.72 -2.67
C LYS A 40 4.96 -4.35 -2.49
N ALA A 41 5.66 -3.30 -2.93
CA ALA A 41 5.06 -1.99 -3.11
C ALA A 41 3.74 -2.12 -3.89
N VAL A 42 2.73 -1.33 -3.50
CA VAL A 42 1.44 -1.30 -4.19
C VAL A 42 1.67 -0.98 -5.67
N PRO A 43 1.11 -1.77 -6.62
CA PRO A 43 1.29 -1.53 -8.05
C PRO A 43 0.62 -0.22 -8.47
N LEU A 44 1.08 0.38 -9.58
CA LEU A 44 0.49 1.61 -10.09
C LEU A 44 -0.89 1.35 -10.72
N ASP A 45 -1.06 0.17 -11.30
CA ASP A 45 -2.26 -0.32 -11.97
C ASP A 45 -3.11 -1.19 -11.04
N LEU A 46 -3.85 -0.53 -10.15
CA LEU A 46 -4.87 -1.18 -9.34
C LEU A 46 -6.16 -1.39 -10.14
N ALA A 47 -6.77 -2.57 -10.02
CA ALA A 47 -8.05 -2.89 -10.66
C ALA A 47 -9.22 -2.15 -9.99
N ALA A 48 -9.22 -2.10 -8.66
CA ALA A 48 -10.19 -1.40 -7.83
C ALA A 48 -9.57 -0.10 -7.30
N THR A 49 -9.91 1.01 -7.92
CA THR A 49 -9.41 2.36 -7.56
C THR A 49 -10.46 3.23 -6.88
N THR A 50 -11.72 2.81 -6.85
CA THR A 50 -12.84 3.61 -6.34
C THR A 50 -13.52 2.96 -5.15
N LEU A 51 -13.31 3.53 -3.95
CA LEU A 51 -14.09 3.20 -2.77
C LEU A 51 -15.36 4.06 -2.77
N THR A 52 -16.52 3.43 -2.62
CA THR A 52 -17.82 4.14 -2.59
C THR A 52 -18.49 3.89 -1.25
N LEU A 53 -19.05 4.94 -0.65
CA LEU A 53 -19.97 4.89 0.48
C LEU A 53 -21.35 5.32 -0.02
N ASN A 54 -22.38 4.59 0.40
CA ASN A 54 -23.77 4.90 0.10
C ASN A 54 -24.52 5.23 1.39
N ASP A 55 -25.22 6.35 1.39
CA ASP A 55 -26.23 6.72 2.38
C ASP A 55 -27.58 6.81 1.66
N PRO A 56 -28.58 5.96 1.98
CA PRO A 56 -29.88 6.00 1.33
C PRO A 56 -30.74 7.21 1.71
N ALA A 57 -30.40 7.94 2.78
CA ALA A 57 -31.24 9.00 3.35
C ALA A 57 -30.40 10.09 4.06
N ALA A 58 -29.41 10.64 3.35
CA ALA A 58 -28.60 11.74 3.85
C ALA A 58 -29.43 13.02 3.99
N VAL A 59 -29.14 13.85 4.98
CA VAL A 59 -29.75 15.18 5.14
C VAL A 59 -28.84 16.22 4.48
N ILE A 60 -29.32 16.84 3.42
CA ILE A 60 -28.58 17.80 2.60
C ILE A 60 -29.09 19.21 2.92
N GLY A 61 -28.21 20.06 3.45
CA GLY A 61 -28.56 21.41 3.82
C GLY A 61 -28.65 22.38 2.62
N PRO A 62 -29.26 23.56 2.80
CA PRO A 62 -29.48 24.52 1.73
C PRO A 62 -28.20 24.94 0.98
N ASN A 63 -27.06 25.04 1.67
CA ASN A 63 -25.78 25.44 1.05
C ASN A 63 -25.20 24.42 0.05
N TYR A 64 -25.72 23.19 0.02
CA TYR A 64 -25.41 22.18 -1.01
C TYR A 64 -26.44 22.13 -2.15
N GLN A 65 -27.55 22.86 -2.05
CA GLN A 65 -28.63 22.87 -3.05
C GLN A 65 -28.56 24.07 -4.01
N GLY A 66 -27.54 24.92 -3.89
CA GLY A 66 -27.39 26.13 -4.71
C GLY A 66 -28.22 27.31 -4.20
N LEU A 67 -28.45 28.31 -5.06
CA LEU A 67 -29.09 29.58 -4.68
C LEU A 67 -30.57 29.45 -4.27
N ASP A 68 -31.24 28.40 -4.73
CA ASP A 68 -32.67 28.16 -4.47
C ASP A 68 -32.92 27.29 -3.23
N GLY A 69 -31.87 26.71 -2.64
CA GLY A 69 -31.94 25.92 -1.43
C GLY A 69 -32.40 26.78 -0.24
N LYS A 70 -33.45 26.32 0.46
CA LYS A 70 -33.98 27.02 1.66
C LYS A 70 -34.15 26.12 2.87
N GLU A 71 -34.41 24.85 2.64
CA GLU A 71 -34.66 23.86 3.69
C GLU A 71 -33.81 22.62 3.45
N ASP A 72 -33.70 21.78 4.47
CA ASP A 72 -33.01 20.51 4.36
C ASP A 72 -33.79 19.55 3.45
N VAL A 73 -33.07 18.79 2.63
CA VAL A 73 -33.64 17.73 1.79
C VAL A 73 -33.06 16.39 2.21
N THR A 74 -33.91 15.37 2.36
CA THR A 74 -33.47 13.98 2.56
C THR A 74 -33.40 13.27 1.21
N ALA A 75 -32.24 12.77 0.83
CA ALA A 75 -32.02 12.10 -0.45
C ALA A 75 -30.90 11.05 -0.37
N PRO A 76 -30.90 10.06 -1.29
CA PRO A 76 -29.79 9.12 -1.36
C PRO A 76 -28.53 9.80 -1.90
N VAL A 77 -27.41 9.61 -1.22
CA VAL A 77 -26.11 10.21 -1.53
C VAL A 77 -25.02 9.14 -1.61
N ASN A 78 -24.15 9.28 -2.60
CA ASN A 78 -22.91 8.53 -2.68
C ASN A 78 -21.72 9.46 -2.42
N ARG A 79 -20.76 8.96 -1.64
CA ARG A 79 -19.42 9.53 -1.53
C ARG A 79 -18.40 8.56 -2.11
N GLN A 80 -17.64 9.01 -3.09
CA GLN A 80 -16.64 8.20 -3.79
C GLN A 80 -15.25 8.75 -3.54
N PHE A 81 -14.31 7.86 -3.25
CA PHE A 81 -12.88 8.12 -3.18
C PHE A 81 -12.21 7.36 -4.32
N LYS A 82 -11.75 8.07 -5.33
CA LYS A 82 -11.00 7.52 -6.45
C LYS A 82 -9.51 7.78 -6.23
N ILE A 83 -8.76 6.72 -5.99
CA ILE A 83 -7.34 6.74 -5.70
C ILE A 83 -6.59 6.24 -6.93
N THR A 84 -5.72 7.06 -7.51
CA THR A 84 -4.82 6.66 -8.59
C THR A 84 -3.36 6.88 -8.19
N LEU A 85 -2.51 5.96 -8.61
CA LEU A 85 -1.05 6.11 -8.55
C LEU A 85 -0.54 6.37 -9.96
N GLU A 86 0.29 7.38 -10.12
CA GLU A 86 0.71 7.96 -11.39
C GLU A 86 2.21 8.21 -11.41
N GLU A 87 2.75 8.41 -12.61
CA GLU A 87 4.09 8.92 -12.81
C GLU A 87 4.20 10.40 -12.36
N PRO A 88 5.34 10.85 -11.81
CA PRO A 88 6.57 10.09 -11.58
C PRO A 88 6.46 9.05 -10.45
N ALA A 89 7.04 7.87 -10.67
CA ALA A 89 7.14 6.79 -9.68
C ALA A 89 8.53 6.14 -9.63
N THR A 90 8.88 5.61 -8.46
CA THR A 90 10.06 4.78 -8.19
C THR A 90 9.62 3.43 -7.61
N ASP A 91 10.57 2.58 -7.20
CA ASP A 91 10.26 1.31 -6.54
C ASP A 91 9.56 1.47 -5.18
N ASP A 92 9.68 2.64 -4.56
CA ASP A 92 9.16 2.95 -3.22
C ASP A 92 8.10 4.05 -3.23
N GLU A 93 8.17 5.02 -4.14
CA GLU A 93 7.29 6.19 -4.15
C GLU A 93 6.51 6.31 -5.45
N ALA A 94 5.35 6.96 -5.41
CA ALA A 94 4.59 7.34 -6.60
C ALA A 94 3.86 8.66 -6.37
N SER A 95 3.53 9.35 -7.45
CA SER A 95 2.53 10.40 -7.40
C SER A 95 1.17 9.77 -7.15
N ALA A 96 0.40 10.30 -6.21
CA ALA A 96 -0.94 9.85 -5.88
C ALA A 96 -1.94 10.97 -6.13
N ARG A 97 -3.12 10.59 -6.63
CA ARG A 97 -4.28 11.47 -6.72
C ARG A 97 -5.48 10.83 -6.05
N VAL A 98 -6.14 11.59 -5.18
CA VAL A 98 -7.38 11.18 -4.53
C VAL A 98 -8.46 12.17 -4.92
N GLY A 99 -9.34 11.73 -5.82
CA GLY A 99 -10.58 12.44 -6.14
C GLY A 99 -11.67 12.03 -5.19
N VAL A 100 -12.28 12.99 -4.50
CA VAL A 100 -13.43 12.76 -3.63
C VAL A 100 -14.64 13.45 -4.23
N THR A 101 -15.71 12.71 -4.42
CA THR A 101 -16.97 13.22 -4.98
C THR A 101 -18.12 12.82 -4.07
N THR A 102 -18.92 13.79 -3.65
CA THR A 102 -20.18 13.56 -2.93
C THR A 102 -21.32 14.03 -3.83
N ALA A 103 -22.23 13.13 -4.19
CA ALA A 103 -23.30 13.42 -5.13
C ALA A 103 -24.59 12.67 -4.75
N ARG A 104 -25.73 13.29 -5.06
CA ARG A 104 -27.04 12.65 -5.01
C ARG A 104 -27.15 11.56 -6.06
N THR A 105 -27.93 10.51 -5.78
CA THR A 105 -28.17 9.41 -6.75
C THR A 105 -29.59 9.39 -7.29
N ASP A 106 -30.44 10.30 -6.82
CA ASP A 106 -31.82 10.47 -7.28
C ASP A 106 -31.96 11.58 -8.36
N VAL A 107 -30.85 12.19 -8.77
CA VAL A 107 -30.78 13.21 -9.82
C VAL A 107 -30.02 12.64 -11.01
N GLU A 108 -30.62 12.67 -12.21
CA GLU A 108 -30.04 12.07 -13.42
C GLU A 108 -28.89 12.89 -14.01
N ASP A 109 -28.94 14.22 -13.91
CA ASP A 109 -27.87 15.08 -14.40
C ASP A 109 -26.67 15.06 -13.44
N ASP A 110 -25.52 14.62 -13.94
CA ASP A 110 -24.29 14.46 -13.13
C ASP A 110 -23.87 15.76 -12.44
N LEU A 111 -24.02 16.92 -13.11
CA LEU A 111 -23.61 18.21 -12.57
C LEU A 111 -24.60 18.72 -11.52
N GLU A 112 -25.91 18.57 -11.75
CA GLU A 112 -26.95 18.93 -10.79
C GLU A 112 -26.96 18.02 -9.56
N SER A 113 -26.53 16.76 -9.72
CA SER A 113 -26.43 15.81 -8.61
C SER A 113 -25.28 16.12 -7.65
N LEU A 114 -24.28 16.87 -8.12
CA LEU A 114 -23.01 17.06 -7.43
C LEU A 114 -23.14 18.01 -6.23
N LEU A 115 -22.83 17.51 -5.03
CA LEU A 115 -22.81 18.32 -3.80
C LEU A 115 -21.40 18.88 -3.54
N ASP A 116 -20.37 18.04 -3.69
CA ASP A 116 -18.99 18.41 -3.47
C ASP A 116 -18.03 17.58 -4.33
N ALA A 117 -16.95 18.19 -4.80
CA ALA A 117 -15.88 17.52 -5.52
C ALA A 117 -14.52 18.15 -5.21
N GLN A 118 -13.59 17.35 -4.73
CA GLN A 118 -12.24 17.78 -4.41
C GLN A 118 -11.20 16.81 -4.98
N VAL A 119 -10.03 17.32 -5.33
CA VAL A 119 -8.90 16.52 -5.82
C VAL A 119 -7.66 16.86 -5.03
N TRP A 120 -7.08 15.84 -4.41
CA TRP A 120 -5.80 15.92 -3.73
C TRP A 120 -4.73 15.26 -4.56
N SER A 121 -3.56 15.90 -4.68
CA SER A 121 -2.38 15.34 -5.34
C SER A 121 -1.17 15.46 -4.42
N PHE A 122 -0.43 14.37 -4.22
CA PHE A 122 0.70 14.28 -3.30
C PHE A 122 1.63 13.13 -3.70
N THR A 123 2.83 13.05 -3.14
CA THR A 123 3.69 11.86 -3.30
C THR A 123 3.37 10.88 -2.18
N VAL A 124 3.31 9.59 -2.47
CA VAL A 124 3.05 8.54 -1.48
C VAL A 124 4.14 7.48 -1.50
N ASP A 125 4.52 6.99 -0.32
CA ASP A 125 5.27 5.75 -0.19
C ASP A 125 4.34 4.56 -0.44
N ARG A 126 4.64 3.78 -1.46
CA ARG A 126 3.83 2.67 -1.97
C ARG A 126 3.80 1.47 -1.02
N ARG A 127 4.73 1.38 -0.06
CA ARG A 127 4.77 0.33 0.96
C ARG A 127 4.05 0.78 2.22
N THR A 128 4.48 1.90 2.78
CA THR A 128 3.99 2.41 4.06
C THR A 128 2.66 3.16 3.93
N GLY A 129 2.35 3.74 2.77
CA GLY A 129 1.17 4.58 2.58
C GLY A 129 1.32 6.02 3.07
N GLU A 130 2.49 6.40 3.59
CA GLU A 130 2.74 7.75 4.07
C GLU A 130 2.76 8.75 2.91
N ALA A 131 2.05 9.87 3.08
CA ALA A 131 2.24 11.02 2.21
C ALA A 131 3.63 11.64 2.45
N LYS A 132 4.30 12.01 1.36
CA LYS A 132 5.62 12.64 1.34
C LYS A 132 5.53 14.01 0.67
N GLY A 133 6.17 15.00 1.28
CA GLY A 133 6.23 16.37 0.77
C GLY A 133 4.88 17.10 0.83
N ASP A 134 4.80 18.20 0.11
CA ASP A 134 3.61 19.06 0.08
C ASP A 134 2.49 18.42 -0.74
N ALA A 135 1.26 18.53 -0.26
CA ALA A 135 0.07 18.15 -1.01
C ALA A 135 -0.50 19.37 -1.74
N LYS A 136 -1.22 19.12 -2.82
CA LYS A 136 -2.02 20.12 -3.52
C LYS A 136 -3.48 19.70 -3.44
N VAL A 137 -4.35 20.66 -3.13
CA VAL A 137 -5.80 20.43 -3.07
C VAL A 137 -6.53 21.40 -3.98
N SER A 138 -7.43 20.86 -4.80
CA SER A 138 -8.39 21.61 -5.60
C SER A 138 -9.79 21.35 -5.06
N ASP A 139 -10.41 22.35 -4.44
CA ASP A 139 -11.74 22.24 -3.79
C ASP A 139 -12.91 22.21 -4.79
N THR A 140 -12.64 22.53 -6.05
CA THR A 140 -13.54 22.29 -7.19
C THR A 140 -12.71 22.04 -8.45
N PRO A 141 -13.26 21.43 -9.52
CA PRO A 141 -12.55 21.27 -10.79
C PRO A 141 -12.11 22.58 -11.47
N ALA A 142 -12.74 23.71 -11.13
CA ALA A 142 -12.52 25.01 -11.77
C ALA A 142 -11.64 25.98 -10.96
N THR A 143 -11.27 25.62 -9.72
CA THR A 143 -10.39 26.43 -8.87
C THR A 143 -8.92 26.01 -9.03
N PRO A 144 -7.96 26.96 -9.01
CA PRO A 144 -6.55 26.60 -8.92
C PRO A 144 -6.27 25.77 -7.66
N ALA A 145 -5.38 24.79 -7.79
CA ALA A 145 -4.95 24.03 -6.62
C ALA A 145 -4.20 24.93 -5.63
N THR A 146 -4.47 24.73 -4.34
CA THR A 146 -3.81 25.42 -3.22
C THR A 146 -2.91 24.46 -2.48
N ASP A 147 -1.99 25.01 -1.68
CA ASP A 147 -1.13 24.21 -0.81
C ASP A 147 -1.98 23.52 0.27
N GLY A 148 -1.68 22.25 0.50
CA GLY A 148 -2.25 21.44 1.57
C GLY A 148 -1.17 20.55 2.18
N GLU A 149 -1.49 19.97 3.32
CA GLU A 149 -0.65 18.98 3.98
C GLU A 149 -1.49 17.74 4.24
N ILE A 150 -0.97 16.57 3.90
CA ILE A 150 -1.56 15.29 4.29
C ILE A 150 -0.70 14.75 5.42
N ALA A 151 -1.16 14.97 6.64
CA ALA A 151 -0.56 14.37 7.82
C ALA A 151 -1.19 12.99 8.07
N GLY A 152 -0.35 11.99 8.35
CA GLY A 152 -0.79 10.63 8.63
C GLY A 152 -1.14 9.82 7.37
N TYR A 153 -1.93 8.76 7.57
CA TYR A 153 -2.37 7.83 6.54
C TYR A 153 -3.71 8.27 5.95
N TRP A 154 -3.90 8.04 4.65
CA TRP A 154 -5.18 8.34 4.01
C TRP A 154 -5.56 7.33 2.93
N ALA A 155 -4.71 7.17 1.91
CA ALA A 155 -4.98 6.25 0.80
C ALA A 155 -4.92 4.78 1.23
N LYS A 156 -4.02 4.45 2.15
CA LYS A 156 -3.84 3.11 2.72
C LYS A 156 -3.12 3.19 4.08
N PHE A 157 -3.19 2.09 4.83
CA PHE A 157 -2.37 1.83 6.01
C PHE A 157 -1.03 1.17 5.60
N PRO A 158 -0.03 1.12 6.49
CA PRO A 158 1.21 0.38 6.22
C PRO A 158 0.98 -1.08 5.86
N GLN A 159 1.83 -1.63 4.98
CA GLN A 159 1.90 -3.09 4.85
C GLN A 159 2.30 -3.73 6.17
N GLY A 160 1.68 -4.87 6.48
CA GLY A 160 1.80 -5.47 7.81
C GLY A 160 1.19 -4.58 8.89
N THR A 161 0.01 -4.00 8.64
CA THR A 161 -0.75 -3.20 9.60
C THR A 161 -0.79 -3.90 10.95
N GLU A 162 -0.42 -3.18 12.00
CA GLU A 162 -0.38 -3.66 13.38
C GLU A 162 -1.66 -3.27 14.12
N GLN A 163 -1.94 -3.93 15.24
CA GLN A 163 -3.09 -3.64 16.09
C GLN A 163 -2.77 -2.46 17.03
N ARG A 164 -2.62 -1.26 16.47
CA ARG A 164 -2.30 -0.02 17.20
C ARG A 164 -3.02 1.19 16.61
N SER A 165 -2.97 2.33 17.30
CA SER A 165 -3.45 3.60 16.74
C SER A 165 -2.57 4.08 15.58
N TYR A 166 -3.22 4.69 14.59
CA TYR A 166 -2.58 5.35 13.46
C TYR A 166 -3.18 6.74 13.27
N ASP A 167 -2.33 7.74 13.04
CA ASP A 167 -2.78 9.07 12.62
C ASP A 167 -3.40 8.95 11.23
N TYR A 168 -4.72 9.16 11.13
CA TYR A 168 -5.45 9.07 9.87
C TYR A 168 -5.96 10.45 9.46
N PHE A 169 -5.79 10.80 8.20
CA PHE A 169 -6.13 12.11 7.67
C PHE A 169 -7.63 12.28 7.55
N ASP A 170 -8.17 13.32 8.17
CA ASP A 170 -9.52 13.79 7.89
C ASP A 170 -9.48 14.93 6.87
N MET A 171 -10.06 14.69 5.69
CA MET A 171 -10.05 15.64 4.58
C MET A 171 -10.89 16.90 4.83
N THR A 172 -11.91 16.81 5.68
CA THR A 172 -12.79 17.95 6.00
C THR A 172 -12.09 18.90 6.95
N LEU A 173 -11.34 18.38 7.93
CA LEU A 173 -10.51 19.19 8.84
C LEU A 173 -9.11 19.50 8.29
N ARG A 174 -8.69 18.80 7.23
CA ARG A 174 -7.34 18.84 6.66
C ARG A 174 -6.24 18.60 7.70
N ARG A 175 -6.48 17.68 8.63
CA ARG A 175 -5.52 17.29 9.68
C ARG A 175 -5.66 15.82 10.05
N ALA A 176 -4.62 15.28 10.69
CA ALA A 176 -4.67 13.94 11.23
C ALA A 176 -5.45 13.87 12.55
N LEU A 177 -6.22 12.80 12.70
CA LEU A 177 -6.85 12.37 13.94
C LEU A 177 -6.55 10.88 14.16
N PRO A 178 -6.41 10.42 15.41
CA PRO A 178 -6.11 9.02 15.69
C PRO A 178 -7.24 8.11 15.22
N ALA A 179 -6.89 7.07 14.48
CA ALA A 179 -7.73 5.92 14.17
C ALA A 179 -7.27 4.75 15.05
N GLU A 180 -8.04 4.48 16.11
CA GLU A 180 -7.75 3.47 17.12
C GLU A 180 -8.13 2.07 16.61
N PHE A 181 -7.29 1.07 16.84
CA PHE A 181 -7.67 -0.31 16.58
C PHE A 181 -8.81 -0.74 17.53
N THR A 182 -9.94 -1.15 16.97
CA THR A 182 -11.14 -1.54 17.76
C THR A 182 -11.44 -3.03 17.71
N GLY A 183 -10.82 -3.78 16.80
CA GLY A 183 -10.97 -5.22 16.73
C GLY A 183 -10.77 -5.77 15.32
N THR A 184 -11.25 -6.99 15.11
CA THR A 184 -11.20 -7.66 13.81
C THR A 184 -12.59 -8.00 13.29
N ARG A 185 -12.72 -8.13 11.97
CA ARG A 185 -13.95 -8.50 11.29
C ARG A 185 -13.65 -9.56 10.25
N ASN A 186 -14.31 -10.70 10.34
CA ASN A 186 -14.21 -11.73 9.32
C ASN A 186 -15.14 -11.43 8.14
N VAL A 187 -14.63 -11.64 6.94
CA VAL A 187 -15.37 -11.55 5.69
C VAL A 187 -15.14 -12.82 4.89
N THR A 188 -16.19 -13.32 4.24
CA THR A 188 -16.08 -14.46 3.34
C THR A 188 -15.59 -13.99 1.97
N THR A 189 -14.47 -14.53 1.51
CA THR A 189 -13.87 -14.28 0.20
C THR A 189 -14.70 -14.90 -0.93
N ALA A 190 -14.40 -14.53 -2.19
CA ALA A 190 -15.08 -15.08 -3.36
C ALA A 190 -14.97 -16.62 -3.48
N ASP A 191 -13.90 -17.22 -2.95
CA ASP A 191 -13.69 -18.67 -2.91
C ASP A 191 -14.21 -19.35 -1.62
N GLY A 192 -14.99 -18.64 -0.81
CA GLY A 192 -15.71 -19.18 0.34
C GLY A 192 -14.86 -19.39 1.59
N ARG A 193 -13.67 -18.77 1.67
CA ARG A 193 -12.81 -18.81 2.87
C ARG A 193 -13.09 -17.59 3.74
N GLU A 194 -12.95 -17.75 5.06
CA GLU A 194 -12.95 -16.61 5.96
C GLU A 194 -11.60 -15.89 5.88
N HIS A 195 -11.65 -14.56 5.74
CA HIS A 195 -10.49 -13.67 5.77
C HIS A 195 -10.68 -12.61 6.84
N GLU A 196 -9.68 -12.42 7.67
CA GLU A 196 -9.72 -11.47 8.79
C GLU A 196 -9.29 -10.08 8.33
N LEU A 197 -10.10 -9.07 8.66
CA LEU A 197 -9.78 -7.65 8.50
C LEU A 197 -9.54 -7.01 9.87
N TYR A 198 -8.65 -6.03 9.90
CA TYR A 198 -8.48 -5.17 11.06
C TYR A 198 -9.41 -3.96 10.95
N VAL A 199 -10.04 -3.59 12.06
CA VAL A 199 -10.99 -2.48 12.13
C VAL A 199 -10.39 -1.38 12.97
N PHE A 200 -10.33 -0.18 12.38
CA PHE A 200 -9.89 1.04 13.06
C PHE A 200 -11.04 2.02 13.15
N ARG A 201 -11.17 2.71 14.28
CA ARG A 201 -12.17 3.75 14.48
C ARG A 201 -11.52 5.09 14.73
N GLN A 202 -11.83 6.05 13.87
CA GLN A 202 -11.48 7.44 14.03
C GLN A 202 -12.69 8.18 14.62
N GLU A 203 -12.49 8.80 15.78
CA GLU A 203 -13.47 9.69 16.40
C GLU A 203 -13.14 11.14 16.03
N ILE A 204 -14.15 11.89 15.62
CA ILE A 204 -14.02 13.26 15.14
C ILE A 204 -14.75 14.18 16.11
N PRO A 205 -14.03 14.85 17.03
CA PRO A 205 -14.66 15.80 17.94
C PRO A 205 -15.20 17.00 17.18
N ALA A 206 -16.26 17.61 17.68
CA ALA A 206 -16.87 18.80 17.08
C ALA A 206 -15.85 19.93 16.91
N THR A 207 -15.42 20.14 15.67
CA THR A 207 -14.32 21.04 15.33
C THR A 207 -14.78 22.06 14.30
N SER A 208 -14.48 23.34 14.51
CA SER A 208 -14.79 24.40 13.55
C SER A 208 -13.84 24.33 12.36
N VAL A 209 -14.36 23.97 11.19
CA VAL A 209 -13.60 23.88 9.93
C VAL A 209 -13.04 25.25 9.53
N ALA A 210 -13.76 26.33 9.85
CA ALA A 210 -13.34 27.70 9.60
C ALA A 210 -12.06 28.12 10.35
N LYS A 211 -11.71 27.39 11.42
CA LYS A 211 -10.47 27.62 12.17
C LYS A 211 -9.28 26.82 11.62
N GLU A 212 -9.54 25.77 10.84
CA GLU A 212 -8.50 24.94 10.22
C GLU A 212 -8.01 25.59 8.92
N TYR A 213 -8.93 26.06 8.07
CA TYR A 213 -8.59 26.76 6.83
C TYR A 213 -9.74 27.65 6.32
N ALA A 214 -9.40 28.58 5.44
CA ALA A 214 -10.38 29.40 4.73
C ALA A 214 -11.00 28.61 3.59
N GLY A 215 -12.33 28.45 3.61
CA GLY A 215 -13.10 27.76 2.57
C GLY A 215 -14.42 28.47 2.32
N VAL A 216 -14.90 28.43 1.06
CA VAL A 216 -16.11 29.16 0.63
C VAL A 216 -17.37 28.71 1.37
N ARG A 217 -17.40 27.46 1.86
CA ARG A 217 -18.51 26.90 2.65
C ARG A 217 -18.22 26.87 4.15
N ASN A 218 -17.05 27.31 4.63
CA ASN A 218 -16.70 27.18 6.04
C ASN A 218 -17.42 28.22 6.92
N THR A 219 -18.05 29.23 6.32
CA THR A 219 -18.85 30.21 7.05
C THR A 219 -20.02 30.68 6.18
N ILE A 220 -21.17 30.88 6.81
CA ILE A 220 -22.35 31.51 6.21
C ILE A 220 -22.84 32.69 7.04
N THR A 221 -23.76 33.45 6.45
CA THR A 221 -24.55 34.46 7.14
C THR A 221 -25.99 33.98 7.18
N VAL A 222 -26.57 33.85 8.37
CA VAL A 222 -27.97 33.49 8.58
C VAL A 222 -28.70 34.64 9.28
N GLU A 223 -30.02 34.61 9.29
CA GLU A 223 -30.82 35.54 10.07
C GLU A 223 -30.80 35.14 11.55
N GLY A 224 -30.56 36.11 12.43
CA GLY A 224 -30.62 35.98 13.88
C GLY A 224 -32.04 35.87 14.39
N GLU A 225 -32.21 35.39 15.62
CA GLU A 225 -33.52 35.42 16.29
C GLU A 225 -34.07 36.85 16.43
N ASP A 226 -33.19 37.86 16.41
CA ASP A 226 -33.52 39.29 16.43
C ASP A 226 -33.73 39.89 15.01
N GLY A 227 -33.76 39.04 13.97
CA GLY A 227 -33.91 39.44 12.57
C GLY A 227 -32.64 40.05 11.94
N LYS A 228 -31.51 40.07 12.66
CA LYS A 228 -30.26 40.67 12.15
C LYS A 228 -29.34 39.62 11.55
N PRO A 229 -28.52 39.97 10.53
CA PRO A 229 -27.54 39.05 10.00
C PRO A 229 -26.53 38.60 11.07
N GLN A 230 -26.37 37.29 11.24
CA GLN A 230 -25.40 36.67 12.13
C GLN A 230 -24.50 35.72 11.35
N ARG A 231 -23.21 35.69 11.74
CA ARG A 231 -22.21 34.81 11.12
C ARG A 231 -22.22 33.45 11.82
N ALA A 232 -22.26 32.37 11.05
CA ALA A 232 -22.18 31.00 11.55
C ALA A 232 -21.00 30.25 10.91
N GLN A 233 -20.31 29.42 11.69
CA GLN A 233 -19.14 28.65 11.25
C GLN A 233 -19.52 27.18 11.05
N LEU A 234 -18.93 26.55 10.03
CA LEU A 234 -19.09 25.12 9.80
C LEU A 234 -18.34 24.33 10.88
N PHE A 235 -19.03 23.40 11.52
CA PHE A 235 -18.48 22.39 12.41
C PHE A 235 -18.59 21.02 11.77
N HIS A 236 -17.53 20.24 11.89
CA HIS A 236 -17.45 18.84 11.48
C HIS A 236 -17.29 17.95 12.73
N GLU A 237 -18.12 16.91 12.84
CA GLU A 237 -18.09 15.94 13.93
C GLU A 237 -18.58 14.57 13.47
N GLY A 238 -18.27 13.52 14.23
CA GLY A 238 -18.75 12.17 13.94
C GLY A 238 -17.70 11.10 14.13
N TRP A 239 -17.78 10.03 13.36
CA TRP A 239 -16.81 8.94 13.37
C TRP A 239 -16.69 8.26 12.02
N ARG A 240 -15.57 7.55 11.84
CA ARG A 240 -15.30 6.70 10.69
C ARG A 240 -14.72 5.36 11.14
N GLU A 241 -15.26 4.27 10.61
CA GLU A 241 -14.76 2.91 10.77
C GLU A 241 -14.07 2.47 9.47
N LEU A 242 -12.81 2.06 9.59
CA LEU A 242 -11.92 1.71 8.50
C LEU A 242 -11.59 0.22 8.62
N ALA A 243 -12.08 -0.61 7.70
CA ALA A 243 -11.71 -2.02 7.62
C ALA A 243 -10.53 -2.20 6.66
N VAL A 244 -9.46 -2.80 7.14
CA VAL A 244 -8.16 -2.89 6.48
C VAL A 244 -7.74 -4.34 6.35
N GLU A 245 -7.21 -4.73 5.19
CA GLU A 245 -6.54 -6.02 5.04
C GLU A 245 -5.12 -5.90 5.61
N PRO A 246 -4.79 -6.64 6.68
CA PRO A 246 -3.61 -6.34 7.50
C PRO A 246 -2.28 -6.56 6.75
N LYS A 247 -2.21 -7.46 5.76
CA LYS A 247 -0.94 -7.73 5.08
C LYS A 247 -0.59 -6.64 4.05
N SER A 248 -1.56 -6.25 3.23
CA SER A 248 -1.40 -5.25 2.17
C SER A 248 -1.51 -3.81 2.67
N GLY A 249 -2.23 -3.61 3.78
CA GLY A 249 -2.59 -2.31 4.33
C GLY A 249 -3.69 -1.59 3.54
N LEU A 250 -4.31 -2.24 2.55
CA LEU A 250 -5.37 -1.61 1.75
C LEU A 250 -6.70 -1.56 2.50
N LEU A 251 -7.44 -0.47 2.29
CA LEU A 251 -8.81 -0.30 2.74
C LEU A 251 -9.74 -1.23 1.97
N VAL A 252 -10.54 -2.00 2.70
CA VAL A 252 -11.52 -2.95 2.16
C VAL A 252 -12.94 -2.41 2.25
N SER A 253 -13.24 -1.66 3.30
CA SER A 253 -14.52 -0.95 3.43
C SER A 253 -14.39 0.22 4.39
N VAL A 254 -15.24 1.22 4.21
CA VAL A 254 -15.39 2.31 5.17
C VAL A 254 -16.87 2.47 5.51
N GLU A 255 -17.14 2.74 6.77
CA GLU A 255 -18.42 3.25 7.25
C GLU A 255 -18.15 4.58 7.96
N GLU A 256 -18.93 5.60 7.69
CA GLU A 256 -18.78 6.88 8.36
C GLU A 256 -20.14 7.43 8.74
N ASN A 257 -20.19 8.10 9.87
CA ASN A 257 -21.35 8.86 10.33
C ASN A 257 -20.85 10.23 10.75
N VAL A 258 -21.05 11.21 9.87
CA VAL A 258 -20.53 12.56 10.02
C VAL A 258 -21.67 13.58 9.96
N LYS A 259 -21.50 14.64 10.74
CA LYS A 259 -22.42 15.78 10.80
C LYS A 259 -21.63 17.06 10.55
N ASP A 260 -21.96 17.69 9.43
CA ASP A 260 -21.47 18.99 9.02
C ASP A 260 -22.58 20.02 9.26
N THR A 261 -22.38 20.89 10.25
CA THR A 261 -23.43 21.82 10.72
C THR A 261 -22.87 23.20 10.98
N TYR A 262 -23.61 24.22 10.56
CA TYR A 262 -23.30 25.60 10.86
C TYR A 262 -23.75 25.95 12.28
N ARG A 263 -22.84 26.50 13.07
CA ARG A 263 -23.10 26.98 14.43
C ARG A 263 -22.85 28.47 14.55
N ASP A 264 -23.75 29.17 15.23
CA ASP A 264 -23.60 30.61 15.52
C ASP A 264 -22.54 30.87 16.60
N GLY A 265 -22.35 32.16 16.97
CA GLY A 265 -21.39 32.57 18.00
C GLY A 265 -21.69 32.06 19.41
N SER A 266 -22.91 31.57 19.67
CA SER A 266 -23.30 30.93 20.94
C SER A 266 -23.02 29.42 20.95
N GLY A 267 -22.71 28.84 19.78
CA GLY A 267 -22.53 27.40 19.59
C GLY A 267 -23.83 26.65 19.27
N LYS A 268 -24.93 27.36 19.01
CA LYS A 268 -26.21 26.76 18.61
C LYS A 268 -26.15 26.37 17.13
N ASP A 269 -26.60 25.16 16.81
CA ASP A 269 -26.80 24.70 15.43
C ASP A 269 -27.89 25.57 14.76
N VAL A 270 -27.56 26.18 13.63
CA VAL A 270 -28.47 27.07 12.89
C VAL A 270 -28.86 26.52 11.52
N GLN A 271 -28.03 25.68 10.91
CA GLN A 271 -28.30 25.09 9.59
C GLN A 271 -27.40 23.87 9.34
N ASN A 272 -27.90 22.85 8.66
CA ASN A 272 -27.06 21.74 8.19
C ASN A 272 -26.27 22.14 6.93
N LEU A 273 -25.11 21.54 6.74
CA LEU A 273 -24.49 21.39 5.42
C LEU A 273 -24.77 19.98 4.91
N LEU A 274 -24.39 18.97 5.69
CA LEU A 274 -24.63 17.56 5.37
C LEU A 274 -24.63 16.71 6.65
N GLN A 275 -25.63 15.85 6.80
CA GLN A 275 -25.56 14.71 7.73
C GLN A 275 -25.50 13.45 6.87
N PHE A 276 -24.44 12.67 7.04
CA PHE A 276 -24.13 11.55 6.16
C PHE A 276 -23.74 10.33 7.00
N HIS A 277 -24.52 9.26 6.86
CA HIS A 277 -24.21 7.92 7.38
C HIS A 277 -24.01 6.96 6.21
N GLY A 278 -22.81 7.03 5.62
CA GLY A 278 -22.47 6.23 4.46
C GLY A 278 -21.75 4.94 4.81
N LYS A 279 -22.07 3.86 4.09
CA LYS A 279 -21.37 2.58 4.20
C LYS A 279 -20.94 2.05 2.84
N THR A 280 -19.76 1.41 2.76
CA THR A 280 -19.35 0.70 1.56
C THR A 280 -20.28 -0.47 1.23
N PRO A 281 -20.88 -0.53 0.02
CA PRO A 281 -21.71 -1.65 -0.39
C PRO A 281 -20.90 -2.95 -0.54
N GLN A 282 -21.53 -4.10 -0.24
CA GLN A 282 -20.86 -5.41 -0.27
C GLN A 282 -20.12 -5.71 -1.58
N ARG A 283 -20.66 -5.31 -2.74
CA ARG A 283 -20.01 -5.51 -4.05
C ARG A 283 -18.66 -4.79 -4.14
N VAL A 284 -18.56 -3.59 -3.57
CA VAL A 284 -17.34 -2.79 -3.57
C VAL A 284 -16.37 -3.38 -2.55
N THR A 285 -16.88 -3.79 -1.39
CA THR A 285 -16.09 -4.50 -0.37
C THR A 285 -15.41 -5.76 -0.92
N GLN A 286 -16.12 -6.58 -1.69
CA GLN A 286 -15.51 -7.77 -2.31
C GLN A 286 -14.43 -7.41 -3.34
N SER A 287 -14.71 -6.45 -4.22
CA SER A 287 -13.70 -5.99 -5.20
C SER A 287 -12.45 -5.42 -4.54
N MET A 288 -12.59 -4.68 -3.44
CA MET A 288 -11.46 -4.15 -2.68
C MET A 288 -10.71 -5.25 -1.93
N LEU A 289 -11.42 -6.22 -1.36
CA LEU A 289 -10.82 -7.38 -0.69
C LEU A 289 -10.00 -8.23 -1.66
N ASP A 290 -10.55 -8.57 -2.83
CA ASP A 290 -9.87 -9.37 -3.84
C ASP A 290 -8.54 -8.72 -4.25
N GLN A 291 -8.56 -7.41 -4.51
CA GLN A 291 -7.35 -6.65 -4.79
C GLN A 291 -6.38 -6.62 -3.61
N ALA A 292 -6.86 -6.39 -2.39
CA ALA A 292 -6.03 -6.37 -1.19
C ALA A 292 -5.31 -7.71 -1.00
N MET A 293 -6.00 -8.81 -1.23
CA MET A 293 -5.43 -10.16 -1.18
C MET A 293 -4.40 -10.39 -2.29
N GLU A 294 -4.62 -9.90 -3.51
CA GLU A 294 -3.63 -9.97 -4.59
C GLU A 294 -2.35 -9.18 -4.25
N VAL A 295 -2.51 -7.96 -3.74
CA VAL A 295 -1.40 -7.09 -3.31
C VAL A 295 -0.66 -7.67 -2.10
N SER A 296 -1.37 -8.37 -1.20
CA SER A 296 -0.76 -9.02 -0.03
C SER A 296 0.23 -10.16 -0.37
N GLY A 297 0.26 -10.60 -1.63
CA GLY A 297 1.13 -11.69 -2.08
C GLY A 297 2.61 -11.35 -1.95
N GLN A 298 3.25 -11.79 -0.87
CA GLN A 298 4.67 -11.55 -0.59
C GLN A 298 5.60 -12.20 -1.63
N ARG A 299 6.74 -11.57 -1.87
CA ARG A 299 7.92 -12.24 -2.44
C ARG A 299 8.46 -13.20 -1.39
N HIS A 300 9.02 -14.31 -1.84
CA HIS A 300 9.59 -15.33 -0.97
C HIS A 300 11.13 -15.19 -0.93
N THR A 301 11.66 -13.99 -0.71
CA THR A 301 13.10 -13.72 -0.87
C THR A 301 13.92 -14.50 0.16
N ASP A 302 13.38 -14.77 1.35
CA ASP A 302 14.02 -15.63 2.35
C ASP A 302 14.16 -17.09 1.86
N LYS A 303 13.09 -17.68 1.31
CA LYS A 303 13.11 -19.07 0.82
C LYS A 303 14.09 -19.21 -0.34
N TRP A 304 14.09 -18.24 -1.26
CA TRP A 304 15.04 -18.20 -2.38
C TRP A 304 16.47 -17.96 -1.91
N GLY A 305 16.66 -17.09 -0.90
CA GLY A 305 17.96 -16.84 -0.29
C GLY A 305 18.57 -18.12 0.29
N VAL A 306 17.78 -18.87 1.08
CA VAL A 306 18.19 -20.17 1.62
C VAL A 306 18.48 -21.17 0.50
N ALA A 307 17.62 -21.26 -0.52
CA ALA A 307 17.84 -22.15 -1.65
C ALA A 307 19.15 -21.85 -2.40
N LEU A 308 19.48 -20.57 -2.61
CA LEU A 308 20.74 -20.12 -3.22
C LEU A 308 21.96 -20.45 -2.35
N ILE A 309 21.85 -20.28 -1.03
CA ILE A 309 22.91 -20.67 -0.08
C ILE A 309 23.16 -22.18 -0.17
N VAL A 310 22.10 -22.99 -0.11
CA VAL A 310 22.21 -24.46 -0.19
C VAL A 310 22.82 -24.88 -1.53
N ALA A 311 22.34 -24.32 -2.64
CA ALA A 311 22.90 -24.58 -3.97
C ALA A 311 24.38 -24.20 -4.05
N GLY A 312 24.74 -23.02 -3.51
CA GLY A 312 26.13 -22.56 -3.49
C GLY A 312 27.05 -23.44 -2.67
N VAL A 313 26.60 -23.93 -1.50
CA VAL A 313 27.35 -24.90 -0.68
C VAL A 313 27.57 -26.21 -1.43
N ILE A 314 26.54 -26.74 -2.10
CA ILE A 314 26.64 -27.98 -2.89
C ILE A 314 27.66 -27.81 -4.02
N VAL A 315 27.59 -26.70 -4.77
CA VAL A 315 28.51 -26.43 -5.87
C VAL A 315 29.95 -26.25 -5.37
N ALA A 316 30.16 -25.53 -4.27
CA ALA A 316 31.48 -25.35 -3.67
C ALA A 316 32.06 -26.69 -3.17
N ALA A 317 31.26 -27.49 -2.46
CA ALA A 317 31.67 -28.81 -1.94
C ALA A 317 32.00 -29.78 -3.09
N ALA A 318 31.16 -29.86 -4.12
CA ALA A 318 31.41 -30.68 -5.31
C ALA A 318 32.71 -30.27 -6.02
N SER A 319 32.97 -28.96 -6.10
CA SER A 319 34.20 -28.42 -6.69
C SER A 319 35.45 -28.83 -5.89
N VAL A 320 35.38 -28.79 -4.55
CA VAL A 320 36.47 -29.24 -3.67
C VAL A 320 36.69 -30.75 -3.81
N VAL A 321 35.62 -31.55 -3.77
CA VAL A 321 35.69 -33.02 -3.92
C VAL A 321 36.29 -33.39 -5.27
N LEU A 322 35.89 -32.74 -6.37
CA LEU A 322 36.44 -32.97 -7.71
C LEU A 322 37.96 -32.72 -7.75
N VAL A 323 38.42 -31.63 -7.12
CA VAL A 323 39.85 -31.28 -7.04
C VAL A 323 40.62 -32.30 -6.19
N LEU A 324 40.08 -32.69 -5.03
CA LEU A 324 40.71 -33.66 -4.12
C LEU A 324 40.77 -35.07 -4.70
N TRP A 325 39.67 -35.57 -5.27
CA TRP A 325 39.59 -36.88 -5.91
C TRP A 325 40.62 -37.01 -7.04
N ARG A 326 40.78 -35.96 -7.85
CA ARG A 326 41.76 -35.99 -8.95
C ARG A 326 43.21 -35.85 -8.46
N ARG A 327 43.46 -35.16 -7.35
CA ARG A 327 44.79 -35.18 -6.70
C ARG A 327 45.13 -36.58 -6.21
N ALA A 328 44.17 -37.29 -5.61
CA ALA A 328 44.33 -38.67 -5.18
C ALA A 328 44.62 -39.61 -6.37
N LYS A 329 43.83 -39.51 -7.46
CA LYS A 329 44.04 -40.31 -8.68
C LYS A 329 45.43 -40.08 -9.31
N ARG A 330 45.85 -38.82 -9.45
CA ARG A 330 47.20 -38.48 -9.96
C ARG A 330 48.36 -38.91 -9.06
N ARG A 331 48.13 -39.08 -7.74
CA ARG A 331 49.12 -39.66 -6.82
C ARG A 331 49.20 -41.17 -6.99
N ALA A 332 48.07 -41.83 -7.19
CA ALA A 332 48.02 -43.28 -7.45
C ALA A 332 48.69 -43.64 -8.78
N GLU A 333 48.40 -42.90 -9.86
CA GLU A 333 49.03 -43.08 -11.18
C GLU A 333 50.56 -42.94 -11.09
N ARG A 334 51.06 -41.85 -10.47
CA ARG A 334 52.51 -41.64 -10.28
C ARG A 334 53.17 -42.68 -9.38
N ARG A 335 52.44 -43.24 -8.40
CA ARG A 335 52.96 -44.33 -7.55
C ARG A 335 53.06 -45.63 -8.33
N ASN A 336 52.13 -45.90 -9.24
CA ASN A 336 52.15 -47.07 -10.11
C ASN A 336 53.24 -46.96 -11.18
N GLU A 337 53.42 -45.79 -11.79
CA GLU A 337 54.52 -45.50 -12.72
C GLU A 337 55.89 -45.72 -12.05
N ARG A 338 56.10 -45.16 -10.84
CA ARG A 338 57.34 -45.37 -10.06
C ARG A 338 57.56 -46.82 -9.60
N ARG A 339 56.51 -47.63 -9.53
CA ARG A 339 56.62 -49.07 -9.22
C ARG A 339 56.99 -49.88 -10.47
N ALA A 340 56.43 -49.52 -11.62
CA ALA A 340 56.79 -50.12 -12.91
C ALA A 340 58.24 -49.81 -13.30
N GLU A 341 58.72 -48.59 -13.03
CA GLU A 341 60.10 -48.16 -13.30
C GLU A 341 61.14 -48.81 -12.36
N LYS A 342 60.69 -49.44 -11.26
CA LYS A 342 61.56 -50.14 -10.29
C LYS A 342 61.54 -51.67 -10.43
N GLN A 343 60.84 -52.23 -11.42
CA GLN A 343 60.98 -53.64 -11.78
C GLN A 343 62.22 -53.77 -12.69
N PRO A 344 63.31 -54.43 -12.25
CA PRO A 344 64.42 -54.71 -13.14
C PRO A 344 63.95 -55.69 -14.22
N GLU A 345 64.35 -55.45 -15.48
CA GLU A 345 64.26 -56.46 -16.53
C GLU A 345 64.96 -57.73 -16.03
N SER A 346 64.22 -58.84 -16.00
CA SER A 346 64.77 -60.15 -15.72
C SER A 346 65.87 -60.45 -16.76
N PRO A 347 67.07 -60.92 -16.36
CA PRO A 347 68.05 -61.36 -17.33
C PRO A 347 67.45 -62.53 -18.12
N ALA A 348 67.48 -62.44 -19.44
CA ALA A 348 67.23 -63.58 -20.30
C ALA A 348 68.36 -64.58 -20.07
N GLU A 349 68.00 -65.75 -19.54
CA GLU A 349 68.89 -66.88 -19.31
C GLU A 349 69.23 -67.54 -20.66
N GLU A 350 70.52 -67.85 -20.85
CA GLU A 350 71.13 -68.46 -22.04
C GLU A 350 70.48 -69.79 -22.45
N ALA A 351 70.40 -70.01 -23.77
CA ALA A 351 70.59 -71.33 -24.39
C ALA A 351 71.26 -71.17 -25.76
#